data_AF-A0A6J6HLV7-F1
#
_entry.id   AF-A0A6J6HLV7-F1
#
_cell.length_a   1.000
_cell.length_b   1.000
_cell.length_c   1.000
_cell.angle_alpha   90.00
_cell.angle_beta   90.00
_cell.angle_gamma   90.00
#
_symmetry.space_group_name_H-M   'P 1'
#
loop_
_entity.id
_entity.type
_entity.pdbx_description
1 polymer ?
#
loop_
_entity_poly.entity_id
_entity_poly.type
_entity_poly.pdbx_seq_one_letter_code
_entity_poly.pdbx_strand_id
1 'polypeptide(L)'
;MTAAPAEPEFHGDNTPVFWRFGWDLTTTLRAAGFETTVLVTEEWLDSLSGKSPRPIDVGDGFAVNDICEHVVIADLVAVATPETARRFGFLPPHQFATWECIKR
;
A
#
# COMPACT_ATOMS: atom_id res chain seq x y z
N MET A 1 -11.01 -0.33 0.91
CA MET A 1 -11.58 0.85 0.20
C MET A 1 -11.14 2.13 0.89
N THR A 2 -10.90 3.20 0.15
CA THR A 2 -10.42 4.49 0.63
C THR A 2 -11.57 5.29 1.22
N ALA A 3 -11.53 5.49 2.53
CA ALA A 3 -12.60 6.17 3.26
C ALA A 3 -12.11 6.63 4.64
N ALA A 4 -12.80 7.60 5.22
CA ALA A 4 -12.69 7.84 6.66
C ALA A 4 -13.23 6.62 7.45
N PRO A 5 -12.64 6.29 8.62
CA PRO A 5 -13.23 5.28 9.51
C PRO A 5 -14.67 5.63 9.90
N ALA A 6 -15.54 4.62 9.99
CA ALA A 6 -16.93 4.80 10.40
C ALA A 6 -17.08 5.13 11.90
N GLU A 7 -16.11 4.68 12.70
CA GLU A 7 -15.99 4.97 14.12
C GLU A 7 -14.56 5.48 14.40
N PRO A 8 -14.34 6.27 15.47
CA PRO A 8 -12.99 6.74 15.81
C PRO A 8 -11.99 5.60 15.91
N GLU A 9 -10.89 5.73 15.18
CA GLU A 9 -9.78 4.79 15.16
C GLU A 9 -8.49 5.53 15.49
N PHE A 10 -7.58 4.86 16.21
CA PHE A 10 -6.33 5.42 16.66
C PHE A 10 -5.19 4.44 16.38
N HIS A 11 -4.03 5.00 16.03
CA HIS A 11 -2.78 4.25 16.02
C HIS A 11 -2.37 3.88 17.46
N GLY A 12 -1.40 2.98 17.61
CA GLY A 12 -0.91 2.51 18.92
C GLY A 12 -0.33 3.60 19.84
N ASP A 13 -0.06 4.79 19.31
CA ASP A 13 0.41 5.98 20.01
C ASP A 13 -0.72 7.00 20.31
N ASN A 14 -1.99 6.64 20.10
CA ASN A 14 -3.18 7.49 20.17
C ASN A 14 -3.25 8.60 19.12
N THR A 15 -2.46 8.53 18.05
CA THR A 15 -2.65 9.41 16.90
C THR A 15 -3.94 9.03 16.17
N PRO A 16 -4.88 9.96 15.91
CA PRO A 16 -6.15 9.65 15.27
C PRO A 16 -5.98 9.28 13.80
N VAL A 17 -6.69 8.24 13.36
CA VAL A 17 -6.80 7.83 11.96
C VAL A 17 -7.93 8.62 11.30
N PHE A 18 -7.58 9.53 10.40
CA PHE A 18 -8.57 10.31 9.63
C PHE A 18 -8.99 9.63 8.33
N TRP A 19 -8.10 8.82 7.76
CA TRP A 19 -8.32 8.15 6.48
C TRP A 19 -7.72 6.76 6.49
N ARG A 20 -8.46 5.80 5.93
CA ARG A 20 -7.96 4.50 5.49
C ARG A 20 -7.72 4.61 3.98
N PHE A 21 -6.52 4.29 3.53
CA PHE A 21 -6.18 4.29 2.12
C PHE A 21 -6.21 2.86 1.58
N GLY A 22 -6.90 2.67 0.46
CA GLY A 22 -6.97 1.41 -0.27
C GLY A 22 -6.55 1.55 -1.73
N TRP A 23 -6.52 0.44 -2.46
CA TRP A 23 -6.12 0.44 -3.88
C TRP A 23 -7.04 1.27 -4.80
N ASP A 24 -8.28 1.49 -4.40
CA ASP A 24 -9.23 2.37 -5.07
C ASP A 24 -8.79 3.86 -5.08
N LEU A 25 -7.81 4.23 -4.25
CA LEU A 25 -7.15 5.53 -4.34
C LEU A 25 -6.55 5.76 -5.74
N THR A 26 -6.03 4.72 -6.39
CA THR A 26 -5.49 4.82 -7.76
C THR A 26 -6.54 5.35 -8.73
N THR A 27 -7.75 4.79 -8.71
CA THR A 27 -8.85 5.24 -9.56
C THR A 27 -9.30 6.65 -9.20
N THR A 28 -9.34 6.96 -7.90
CA THR A 28 -9.72 8.30 -7.41
C THR A 28 -8.75 9.38 -7.90
N LEU A 29 -7.45 9.13 -7.83
CA LEU A 29 -6.42 10.05 -8.30
C LEU A 29 -6.47 10.23 -9.82
N ARG A 30 -6.64 9.14 -10.58
CA ARG A 30 -6.80 9.21 -12.04
C ARG A 30 -8.03 10.00 -12.45
N ALA A 31 -9.15 9.82 -11.75
CA ALA A 31 -10.37 10.59 -11.98
C ALA A 31 -10.20 12.09 -11.68
N ALA A 32 -9.31 12.44 -10.75
CA ALA A 32 -8.92 13.82 -10.45
C ALA A 32 -7.92 14.43 -11.46
N GLY A 33 -7.54 13.68 -12.51
CA GLY A 33 -6.68 14.14 -13.59
C GLY A 33 -5.19 13.91 -13.38
N PHE A 34 -4.80 13.06 -12.43
CA PHE A 34 -3.41 12.64 -12.27
C PHE A 34 -3.08 11.45 -13.17
N GLU A 35 -1.89 11.45 -13.75
CA GLU A 35 -1.24 10.22 -14.19
C GLU A 35 -0.67 9.54 -12.93
N THR A 36 -1.03 8.28 -12.70
CA THR A 36 -0.79 7.62 -11.40
C THR A 36 -0.25 6.21 -11.56
N THR A 37 0.85 5.96 -10.87
CA THR A 37 1.53 4.66 -10.73
C THR A 37 1.73 4.36 -9.26
N VAL A 38 1.60 3.10 -8.83
CA VAL A 38 1.89 2.71 -7.44
C VAL A 38 3.26 2.07 -7.36
N LEU A 39 4.16 2.71 -6.63
CA LEU A 39 5.52 2.27 -6.40
C LEU A 39 5.56 1.37 -5.16
N VAL A 40 6.12 0.18 -5.31
CA VAL A 40 6.24 -0.84 -4.25
C VAL A 40 7.64 -1.44 -4.21
N THR A 41 7.97 -2.19 -3.16
CA THR A 41 9.18 -3.03 -3.15
C THR A 41 8.96 -4.29 -4.00
N GLU A 42 10.05 -4.88 -4.52
CA GLU A 42 10.00 -6.15 -5.26
C GLU A 42 9.40 -7.29 -4.41
N GLU A 43 9.81 -7.38 -3.14
CA GLU A 43 9.28 -8.40 -2.20
C GLU A 43 7.77 -8.26 -2.02
N TRP A 44 7.26 -7.03 -2.02
CA TRP A 44 5.82 -6.80 -1.92
C TRP A 44 5.08 -7.19 -3.21
N LEU A 45 5.60 -6.79 -4.37
CA LEU A 45 5.03 -7.18 -5.66
C LEU A 45 5.01 -8.71 -5.84
N ASP A 46 6.06 -9.40 -5.44
CA ASP A 46 6.13 -10.86 -5.53
C ASP A 46 5.10 -11.54 -4.61
N SER A 47 4.89 -11.02 -3.40
CA SER A 47 3.87 -11.51 -2.46
C SER A 47 2.46 -11.29 -3.00
N LEU A 48 2.18 -10.10 -3.53
CA LEU A 48 0.90 -9.74 -4.12
C LEU A 48 0.60 -10.54 -5.40
N SER A 49 1.64 -10.87 -6.16
CA SER A 49 1.55 -11.70 -7.37
C SER A 49 1.52 -13.20 -7.10
N GLY A 50 1.61 -13.62 -5.82
CA GLY A 50 1.63 -15.04 -5.43
C GLY A 50 2.92 -15.79 -5.72
N LYS A 51 4.02 -15.09 -6.06
CA LYS A 51 5.36 -15.69 -6.24
C LYS A 51 6.05 -15.95 -4.90
N SER A 52 5.66 -15.23 -3.86
CA SER A 52 6.14 -15.39 -2.49
C SER A 52 4.96 -15.46 -1.51
N PRO A 53 5.16 -16.03 -0.31
CA PRO A 53 4.12 -16.06 0.72
C PRO A 53 3.64 -14.66 1.09
N ARG A 54 2.33 -14.51 1.28
CA ARG A 54 1.76 -13.27 1.83
C ARG A 54 2.22 -13.10 3.29
N PRO A 55 2.47 -11.86 3.76
CA PRO A 55 2.70 -11.58 5.17
C PRO A 55 1.50 -12.04 5.99
N ILE A 56 1.79 -12.49 7.21
CA ILE A 56 0.75 -12.80 8.18
C ILE A 56 0.19 -11.48 8.69
N ASP A 57 -1.13 -11.35 8.66
CA ASP A 57 -1.82 -10.25 9.32
C ASP A 57 -1.66 -10.40 10.85
N VAL A 58 -0.92 -9.47 11.44
CA VAL A 58 -0.61 -9.44 12.88
C VAL A 58 -1.39 -8.35 13.61
N GLY A 59 -2.32 -7.66 12.93
CA GLY A 59 -3.08 -6.55 13.52
C GLY A 59 -2.22 -5.32 13.83
N ASP A 60 -1.20 -5.03 13.03
CA ASP A 60 -0.29 -3.87 13.18
C ASP A 60 -0.88 -2.55 12.62
N GLY A 61 -2.20 -2.50 12.39
CA GLY A 61 -2.88 -1.37 11.75
C GLY A 61 -2.91 -1.44 10.23
N PHE A 62 -2.35 -2.48 9.62
CA PHE A 62 -2.48 -2.75 8.19
C PHE A 62 -3.44 -3.91 7.97
N ALA A 63 -4.53 -3.69 7.25
CA ALA A 63 -5.46 -4.75 6.86
C ALA A 63 -4.85 -5.60 5.72
N VAL A 64 -3.78 -6.34 6.00
CA VAL A 64 -2.96 -7.05 4.99
C VAL A 64 -3.80 -7.95 4.10
N ASN A 65 -4.79 -8.64 4.67
CA ASN A 65 -5.69 -9.49 3.89
C ASN A 65 -6.51 -8.69 2.87
N ASP A 66 -7.12 -7.58 3.28
CA ASP A 66 -7.88 -6.67 2.40
C ASP A 66 -6.99 -6.11 1.29
N ILE A 67 -5.76 -5.71 1.65
CA ILE A 67 -4.77 -5.23 0.69
C ILE A 67 -4.45 -6.32 -0.34
N CYS A 68 -4.26 -7.56 0.09
CA CYS A 68 -3.94 -8.67 -0.82
C CYS A 68 -5.11 -9.08 -1.72
N GLU A 69 -6.35 -8.88 -1.30
CA GLU A 69 -7.56 -9.27 -2.05
C GLU A 69 -7.94 -8.25 -3.12
N HIS A 70 -7.67 -6.96 -2.88
CA HIS A 70 -8.13 -5.88 -3.74
C HIS A 70 -7.04 -5.27 -4.64
N VAL A 71 -5.85 -5.86 -4.66
CA VAL A 71 -4.72 -5.35 -5.46
C VAL A 71 -4.98 -5.44 -6.96
N VAL A 72 -4.60 -4.38 -7.68
CA VAL A 72 -4.55 -4.37 -9.15
C VAL A 72 -3.09 -4.39 -9.57
N ILE A 73 -2.55 -5.59 -9.84
CA ILE A 73 -1.12 -5.80 -10.12
C ILE A 73 -0.61 -4.94 -11.29
N ALA A 74 -1.47 -4.68 -12.28
CA ALA A 74 -1.11 -3.86 -13.45
C ALA A 74 -0.80 -2.39 -13.11
N ASP A 75 -1.21 -1.91 -11.93
CA ASP A 75 -0.94 -0.55 -11.47
C ASP A 75 0.39 -0.43 -10.68
N LEU A 76 1.04 -1.56 -10.40
CA LEU A 76 2.23 -1.62 -9.55
C LEU A 76 3.52 -1.59 -10.35
N VAL A 77 4.50 -0.84 -9.86
CA VAL A 77 5.88 -0.85 -10.31
C VAL A 77 6.80 -1.09 -9.13
N ALA A 78 7.62 -2.14 -9.23
CA ALA A 78 8.65 -2.39 -8.22
C ALA A 78 9.83 -1.42 -8.42
N VAL A 79 10.16 -0.67 -7.36
CA VAL A 79 11.23 0.35 -7.39
C VAL A 79 12.36 0.10 -6.40
N ALA A 80 12.20 -0.88 -5.50
CA ALA A 80 13.22 -1.23 -4.52
C ALA A 80 13.43 -2.74 -4.49
N THR A 81 14.66 -3.15 -4.82
CA THR A 81 15.13 -4.54 -4.65
C THR A 81 15.15 -4.95 -3.17
N PRO A 82 15.21 -6.24 -2.84
CA PRO A 82 15.36 -6.69 -1.45
C PRO A 82 16.58 -6.10 -0.74
N GLU A 83 17.69 -5.91 -1.47
CA GLU A 83 18.89 -5.25 -0.95
C GLU A 83 18.62 -3.78 -0.62
N THR A 84 17.96 -3.05 -1.54
CA THR A 84 17.60 -1.65 -1.35
C THR A 84 16.63 -1.48 -0.19
N ALA A 85 15.59 -2.31 -0.12
CA ALA A 85 14.60 -2.29 0.95
C ALA A 85 15.26 -2.50 2.33
N ARG A 86 16.17 -3.48 2.45
CA ARG A 86 16.94 -3.70 3.68
C ARG A 86 17.84 -2.53 4.03
N ARG A 87 18.56 -1.97 3.05
CA ARG A 87 19.49 -0.86 3.26
C ARG A 87 18.79 0.40 3.78
N PHE A 88 17.59 0.69 3.29
CA PHE A 88 16.84 1.91 3.63
C PHE A 88 15.73 1.69 4.65
N GLY A 89 15.53 0.46 5.14
CA GLY A 89 14.53 0.15 6.17
C GLY A 89 13.10 0.13 5.66
N PHE A 90 12.87 -0.22 4.39
CA PHE A 90 11.53 -0.39 3.81
C PHE A 90 10.91 -1.74 4.20
N LEU A 91 10.82 -1.98 5.52
CA LEU A 91 10.34 -3.21 6.12
C LEU A 91 9.35 -2.92 7.26
N PRO A 92 8.29 -3.73 7.41
CA PRO A 92 7.90 -4.82 6.53
C PRO A 92 7.31 -4.31 5.19
N PRO A 93 7.42 -5.08 4.09
CA PRO A 93 7.13 -4.59 2.73
C PRO A 93 5.72 -4.02 2.51
N HIS A 94 4.72 -4.56 3.20
CA HIS A 94 3.31 -4.14 3.08
C HIS A 94 3.03 -2.73 3.58
N GLN A 95 3.95 -2.14 4.34
CA GLN A 95 3.85 -0.76 4.83
C GLN A 95 4.34 0.27 3.80
N PHE A 96 4.89 -0.17 2.66
CA PHE A 96 5.53 0.68 1.66
C PHE A 96 4.83 0.55 0.31
N ALA A 97 3.74 1.30 0.15
CA ALA A 97 3.10 1.58 -1.13
C ALA A 97 2.98 3.09 -1.32
N THR A 98 3.53 3.61 -2.41
CA THR A 98 3.58 5.05 -2.68
C THR A 98 2.92 5.35 -4.02
N TRP A 99 1.94 6.24 -4.04
CA TRP A 99 1.32 6.72 -5.27
C TRP A 99 2.15 7.85 -5.87
N GLU A 100 2.85 7.57 -6.97
CA GLU A 100 3.43 8.61 -7.81
C GLU A 100 2.29 9.27 -8.60
N CYS A 101 2.12 10.58 -8.44
CA CYS A 101 1.04 11.35 -9.07
C CYS A 101 1.60 12.54 -9.83
N ILE A 102 1.44 12.54 -11.15
CA ILE A 102 1.92 13.61 -12.03
C ILE A 102 0.70 14.34 -12.60
N LYS A 103 0.66 15.67 -12.42
CA LYS A 103 -0.35 16.55 -13.00
C LYS A 103 0.28 17.31 -14.17
N ARG A 104 -0.28 17.14 -15.36
CA ARG A 104 0.14 17.86 -16.57
C ARG A 104 -0.70 19.11 -16.80
#